data_AF-A0A7R7VWI4-F1
#
_entry.id   AF-A0A7R7VWI4-F1
#
_cell.length_a   1.000
_cell.length_b   1.000
_cell.length_c   1.000
_cell.angle_alpha   90.00
_cell.angle_beta   90.00
_cell.angle_gamma   90.00
#
_symmetry.space_group_name_H-M   'P 1'
#
loop_
_entity.id
_entity.type
_entity.pdbx_description
1 polymer ?
#
loop_
_entity_poly.entity_id
_entity_poly.type
_entity_poly.pdbx_seq_one_letter_code
_entity_poly.pdbx_strand_id
1 'polypeptide(L)'
;MVFTGDIGLSAGALLTGTQKLAAMLVEGNLDLDFIVRQTFNKSPKITTEYQRPHERPDRLYKSEYNHDDSCDCQLDCAQNLSRLVNRPERNDYCVEVHCGNIGSADIVVKDALSRDNYAREFRLLCFEMESAGLMSKLPCLPIREICDYSDSHKNKHWQGYAAATAAVYAKSLLKVIPPENVLQTRITMDKTELERHIRSIIRDVQRVATSRSVDEDSQIRFKQFRTIQPITVAETGISKPGT
;
A
#
# COMPACT_ATOMS: atom_id res chain seq x y z
N MET A 1 2.33 4.00 -2.85
CA MET A 1 3.35 2.93 -2.96
C MET A 1 2.92 1.94 -4.07
N VAL A 2 3.86 1.40 -4.85
CA VAL A 2 3.56 0.72 -6.13
C VAL A 2 4.52 -0.45 -6.31
N PHE A 3 4.02 -1.67 -6.51
CA PHE A 3 4.88 -2.84 -6.69
C PHE A 3 4.92 -3.29 -8.14
N THR A 4 6.11 -3.50 -8.69
CA THR A 4 6.34 -4.30 -9.90
C THR A 4 6.70 -5.74 -9.51
N GLY A 5 5.73 -6.65 -9.54
CA GLY A 5 5.96 -8.09 -9.36
C GLY A 5 6.33 -8.80 -10.67
N ASP A 6 6.85 -10.02 -10.58
CA ASP A 6 7.22 -10.90 -11.70
C ASP A 6 6.17 -10.88 -12.80
N ILE A 7 6.54 -10.32 -13.96
CA ILE A 7 5.62 -10.23 -15.07
C ILE A 7 6.09 -11.21 -16.13
N GLY A 8 5.50 -12.41 -16.09
CA GLY A 8 5.59 -13.36 -17.19
C GLY A 8 5.08 -12.72 -18.48
N LEU A 9 5.98 -12.49 -19.44
CA LEU A 9 5.77 -12.25 -20.89
C LEU A 9 4.67 -11.29 -21.40
N SER A 10 3.96 -10.55 -20.54
CA SER A 10 3.09 -9.40 -20.90
C SER A 10 3.42 -8.14 -20.07
N ALA A 11 4.68 -8.07 -19.64
CA ALA A 11 5.32 -7.16 -18.69
C ALA A 11 5.54 -5.73 -19.10
N GLY A 12 5.88 -5.56 -20.38
CA GLY A 12 6.54 -4.35 -20.83
C GLY A 12 5.69 -3.12 -20.60
N ALA A 13 4.37 -3.25 -20.77
CA ALA A 13 3.44 -2.14 -20.67
C ALA A 13 3.34 -1.57 -19.25
N LEU A 14 3.18 -2.43 -18.24
CA LEU A 14 3.06 -2.04 -16.84
C LEU A 14 4.40 -1.51 -16.32
N LEU A 15 5.53 -2.16 -16.68
CA LEU A 15 6.86 -1.69 -16.29
C LEU A 15 7.21 -0.35 -16.93
N THR A 16 6.99 -0.20 -18.24
CA THR A 16 7.22 1.08 -18.95
C THR A 16 6.30 2.17 -18.40
N GLY A 17 5.03 1.84 -18.14
CA GLY A 17 4.07 2.76 -17.54
C GLY A 17 4.51 3.24 -16.16
N THR A 18 4.96 2.34 -15.29
CA THR A 18 5.45 2.69 -13.94
C THR A 18 6.72 3.53 -14.00
N GLN A 19 7.67 3.22 -14.88
CA GLN A 19 8.87 4.02 -15.10
C GLN A 19 8.54 5.43 -15.61
N LYS A 20 7.66 5.53 -16.60
CA LYS A 20 7.21 6.83 -17.14
C LYS A 20 6.50 7.66 -16.08
N LEU A 21 5.62 7.03 -15.29
CA LEU A 21 4.92 7.72 -14.23
C LEU A 21 5.88 8.20 -13.12
N ALA A 22 6.88 7.38 -12.76
CA ALA A 22 7.92 7.77 -11.81
C ALA A 22 8.71 8.99 -12.30
N ALA A 23 9.09 9.03 -13.59
CA ALA A 23 9.75 10.20 -14.18
C ALA A 23 8.88 11.46 -14.08
N MET A 24 7.58 11.35 -14.41
CA MET A 24 6.66 12.49 -14.31
C MET A 24 6.51 13.04 -12.88
N LEU A 25 6.58 12.18 -11.87
CA LEU A 25 6.55 12.61 -10.46
C LEU A 25 7.83 13.35 -10.08
N VAL A 26 9.00 12.82 -10.46
CA VAL A 26 10.31 13.43 -10.16
C VAL A 26 10.49 14.77 -10.87
N GLU A 27 10.00 14.88 -12.11
CA GLU A 27 10.05 16.11 -12.91
C GLU A 27 9.03 17.16 -12.45
N GLY A 28 8.11 16.83 -11.52
CA GLY A 28 7.02 17.72 -11.09
C GLY A 28 5.91 17.89 -12.12
N ASN A 29 5.89 17.05 -13.17
CA ASN A 29 4.86 17.03 -14.22
C ASN A 29 3.55 16.35 -13.75
N LEU A 30 3.58 15.69 -12.59
CA LEU A 30 2.42 15.06 -11.97
C LEU A 30 2.46 15.28 -10.46
N ASP A 31 1.38 15.84 -9.92
CA ASP A 31 1.19 15.98 -8.48
C ASP A 31 0.00 15.11 -8.04
N LEU A 32 0.31 13.97 -7.42
CA LEU A 32 -0.70 13.03 -6.95
C LEU A 32 -1.49 13.58 -5.75
N ASP A 33 -0.86 14.34 -4.85
CA ASP A 33 -1.55 14.89 -3.69
C ASP A 33 -2.59 15.92 -4.14
N PHE A 34 -2.22 16.80 -5.07
CA PHE A 34 -3.14 17.73 -5.71
C PHE A 34 -4.30 16.99 -6.38
N ILE A 35 -4.03 15.92 -7.14
CA ILE A 35 -5.09 15.16 -7.82
C ILE A 35 -6.02 14.46 -6.81
N VAL A 36 -5.50 13.93 -5.70
CA VAL A 36 -6.33 13.35 -4.63
C VAL A 36 -7.25 14.42 -4.04
N ARG A 37 -6.69 15.57 -3.64
CA ARG A 37 -7.49 16.68 -3.09
C ARG A 37 -8.57 17.15 -4.06
N GLN A 38 -8.25 17.30 -5.34
CA GLN A 38 -9.22 17.73 -6.36
C GLN A 38 -10.27 16.66 -6.67
N THR A 39 -9.90 15.38 -6.67
CA THR A 39 -10.82 14.29 -7.02
C THR A 39 -11.83 14.03 -5.89
N PHE A 40 -11.38 14.16 -4.64
CA PHE A 40 -12.13 13.81 -3.44
C PHE A 40 -12.56 15.03 -2.61
N ASN A 41 -12.86 16.17 -3.25
CA ASN A 41 -13.44 17.38 -2.61
C ASN A 41 -14.92 17.63 -2.97
N LYS A 42 -15.58 16.69 -3.66
CA LYS A 42 -16.90 16.92 -4.30
C LYS A 42 -18.05 17.15 -3.33
N SER A 43 -17.94 16.67 -2.09
CA SER A 43 -18.95 16.87 -1.05
C SER A 43 -18.31 16.73 0.33
N PRO A 44 -18.91 17.30 1.39
CA PRO A 44 -18.40 17.14 2.75
C PRO A 44 -18.19 15.68 3.15
N LYS A 45 -19.12 14.79 2.76
CA LYS A 45 -19.04 13.36 3.05
C LYS A 45 -17.80 12.71 2.40
N ILE A 46 -17.55 13.00 1.12
CA ILE A 46 -16.37 12.45 0.41
C ILE A 46 -15.09 13.04 1.00
N THR A 47 -15.09 14.34 1.29
CA THR A 47 -13.93 15.03 1.89
C THR A 47 -13.55 14.39 3.23
N THR A 48 -14.52 14.20 4.13
CA THR A 48 -14.29 13.59 5.45
C THR A 48 -13.78 12.16 5.37
N GLU A 49 -14.21 11.39 4.36
CA GLU A 49 -13.86 9.98 4.24
C GLU A 49 -12.52 9.76 3.51
N TYR A 50 -12.20 10.56 2.48
CA TYR A 50 -11.12 10.26 1.53
C TYR A 50 -9.99 11.29 1.49
N GLN A 51 -10.09 12.43 2.19
CA GLN A 51 -8.96 13.35 2.30
C GLN A 51 -8.00 12.95 3.41
N ARG A 52 -6.78 13.49 3.31
CA ARG A 52 -5.74 13.28 4.31
C ARG A 52 -6.24 13.75 5.67
N PRO A 53 -6.21 12.89 6.71
CA PRO A 53 -6.61 13.31 8.05
C PRO A 53 -5.62 14.35 8.58
N HIS A 54 -6.11 15.57 8.86
CA HIS A 54 -5.31 16.66 9.43
C HIS A 54 -5.22 16.60 10.96
N GLU A 55 -6.24 16.07 11.61
CA GLU A 55 -6.42 16.14 13.07
C GLU A 55 -5.73 15.00 13.83
N ARG A 56 -5.32 13.93 13.14
CA ARG A 56 -4.68 12.75 13.76
C ARG A 56 -3.37 12.41 13.05
N PRO A 57 -2.21 12.71 13.67
CA PRO A 57 -0.92 12.43 13.06
C PRO A 57 -0.71 10.93 12.87
N ASP A 58 0.08 10.61 11.85
CA ASP A 58 0.52 9.26 11.52
C ASP A 58 1.44 8.70 12.63
N ARG A 59 0.87 7.88 13.54
CA ARG A 59 1.57 7.33 14.71
C ARG A 59 2.07 5.92 14.46
N LEU A 60 3.39 5.74 14.50
CA LEU A 60 4.03 4.43 14.59
C LEU A 60 4.49 4.20 16.02
N TYR A 61 3.99 3.14 16.63
CA TYR A 61 4.40 2.69 17.94
C TYR A 61 5.63 1.78 17.84
N LYS A 62 6.41 1.73 18.92
CA LYS A 62 7.51 0.77 19.07
C LYS A 62 6.97 -0.65 19.03
N SER A 63 7.70 -1.56 18.40
CA SER A 63 7.23 -2.93 18.15
C SER A 63 6.99 -3.74 19.41
N GLU A 64 7.64 -3.39 20.52
CA GLU A 64 7.47 -4.05 21.83
C GLU A 64 6.21 -3.56 22.57
N TYR A 65 5.58 -2.48 22.11
CA TYR A 65 4.36 -1.97 22.72
C TYR A 65 3.16 -2.61 22.04
N ASN A 66 2.49 -3.52 22.73
CA ASN A 66 1.23 -4.08 22.28
C ASN A 66 0.05 -3.23 22.76
N HIS A 67 -0.97 -3.16 21.92
CA HIS A 67 -2.22 -2.49 22.25
C HIS A 67 -2.90 -3.17 23.43
N ASP A 68 -3.30 -2.37 24.41
CA ASP A 68 -4.06 -2.77 25.59
C ASP A 68 -5.21 -1.77 25.84
N ASP A 69 -6.07 -2.07 26.81
CA ASP A 69 -7.21 -1.20 27.17
C ASP A 69 -6.77 0.20 27.66
N SER A 70 -5.49 0.39 27.98
CA SER A 70 -4.92 1.68 28.41
C SER A 70 -4.30 2.49 27.26
N CYS A 71 -4.37 1.97 26.03
CA CYS A 71 -3.71 2.55 24.88
C CYS A 71 -4.38 3.83 24.36
N ASP A 72 -3.57 4.80 23.94
CA ASP A 72 -3.99 6.09 23.40
C ASP A 72 -4.19 6.09 21.87
N CYS A 73 -4.10 4.93 21.20
CA CYS A 73 -4.06 4.86 19.73
C CYS A 73 -5.38 5.28 19.06
N GLN A 74 -6.48 5.35 19.81
CA GLN A 74 -7.78 5.86 19.33
C GLN A 74 -8.04 7.31 19.75
N LEU A 75 -7.18 7.91 20.57
CA LEU A 75 -7.26 9.32 20.95
C LEU A 75 -6.66 10.22 19.86
N ASP A 76 -7.02 11.50 19.86
CA ASP A 76 -6.54 12.47 18.86
C ASP A 76 -5.04 12.77 19.01
N CYS A 77 -4.52 12.74 20.23
CA CYS A 77 -3.13 12.96 20.54
C CYS A 77 -2.51 11.79 21.31
N ALA A 78 -1.20 11.58 21.08
CA ALA A 78 -0.43 10.65 21.89
C ALA A 78 -0.23 11.22 23.29
N GLN A 79 -0.65 10.48 24.31
CA GLN A 79 -0.45 10.76 25.72
C GLN A 79 0.96 10.38 26.16
N ASN A 80 1.56 9.37 25.50
CA ASN A 80 2.92 8.93 25.82
C ASN A 80 3.81 8.83 24.58
N LEU A 81 4.56 9.92 24.32
CA LEU A 81 5.50 10.00 23.20
C LEU A 81 6.65 8.98 23.29
N SER A 82 6.99 8.47 24.48
CA SER A 82 8.07 7.48 24.63
C SER A 82 7.75 6.12 24.02
N ARG A 83 6.46 5.84 23.76
CA ARG A 83 5.98 4.62 23.09
C ARG A 83 6.01 4.74 21.55
N LEU A 84 6.22 5.95 21.02
CA LEU A 84 6.31 6.19 19.59
C LEU A 84 7.74 5.97 19.08
N VAL A 85 7.84 5.56 17.82
CA VAL A 85 9.11 5.53 17.10
C VAL A 85 9.47 6.97 16.71
N ASN A 86 10.68 7.41 17.06
CA ASN A 86 11.18 8.70 16.61
C ASN A 86 11.43 8.66 15.11
N ARG A 87 10.75 9.53 14.35
CA ARG A 87 10.88 9.63 12.90
C ARG A 87 10.94 11.09 12.50
N PRO A 88 11.64 11.44 11.41
CA PRO A 88 11.57 12.77 10.84
C PRO A 88 10.12 13.17 10.61
N GLU A 89 9.80 14.43 10.90
CA GLU A 89 8.51 14.99 10.54
C GLU A 89 8.32 14.87 9.03
N ARG A 90 7.11 14.48 8.61
CA ARG A 90 6.76 14.49 7.19
C ARG A 90 6.63 15.95 6.76
N ASN A 91 7.74 16.54 6.34
CA ASN A 91 7.82 17.96 5.92
C ASN A 91 7.05 18.24 4.63
N ASP A 92 6.65 17.20 3.90
CA ASP A 92 5.97 17.29 2.62
C ASP A 92 4.62 16.56 2.67
N TYR A 93 3.57 17.22 2.18
CA TYR A 93 2.26 16.62 1.96
C TYR A 93 2.21 15.76 0.68
N CYS A 94 3.31 15.68 -0.07
CA CYS A 94 3.44 14.92 -1.30
C CYS A 94 3.28 13.41 -1.07
N VAL A 95 2.70 12.77 -2.07
CA VAL A 95 2.58 11.32 -2.14
C VAL A 95 3.89 10.74 -2.66
N GLU A 96 4.59 10.00 -1.80
CA GLU A 96 5.79 9.26 -2.19
C GLU A 96 5.45 7.88 -2.77
N VAL A 97 6.24 7.48 -3.77
CA VAL A 97 6.09 6.18 -4.45
C VAL A 97 7.33 5.33 -4.20
N HIS A 98 7.14 4.24 -3.46
CA HIS A 98 8.16 3.22 -3.24
C HIS A 98 7.83 1.96 -4.05
N CYS A 99 8.87 1.32 -4.58
CA CYS A 99 8.80 0.06 -5.31
C CYS A 99 9.60 -1.03 -4.57
N GLY A 100 8.94 -2.12 -4.19
CA GLY A 100 9.57 -3.24 -3.47
C GLY A 100 8.55 -4.27 -3.00
N ASN A 101 9.00 -5.33 -2.34
CA ASN A 101 8.18 -6.52 -2.09
C ASN A 101 6.96 -6.23 -1.22
N ILE A 102 5.82 -6.82 -1.59
CA ILE A 102 4.59 -6.79 -0.80
C ILE A 102 4.32 -8.22 -0.31
N GLY A 103 4.13 -8.38 0.99
CA GLY A 103 3.79 -9.66 1.60
C GLY A 103 2.28 -9.92 1.50
N SER A 104 1.89 -10.98 0.82
CA SER A 104 0.49 -11.41 0.73
C SER A 104 0.21 -12.55 1.71
N ALA A 105 -0.72 -12.34 2.64
CA ALA A 105 -1.12 -13.31 3.65
C ALA A 105 -2.63 -13.48 3.72
N ASP A 106 -3.11 -14.70 3.96
CA ASP A 106 -4.54 -14.98 4.10
C ASP A 106 -5.13 -14.43 5.43
N ILE A 107 -4.29 -13.86 6.31
CA ILE A 107 -4.67 -13.25 7.59
C ILE A 107 -4.01 -11.88 7.79
N VAL A 108 -4.69 -11.01 8.52
CA VAL A 108 -4.17 -9.68 8.89
C VAL A 108 -2.99 -9.83 9.85
N VAL A 109 -1.84 -9.26 9.51
CA VAL A 109 -0.70 -9.15 10.41
C VAL A 109 -1.00 -8.07 11.46
N LYS A 110 -1.01 -8.44 12.74
CA LYS A 110 -1.35 -7.55 13.87
C LYS A 110 -0.31 -7.56 14.99
N ASP A 111 0.82 -8.23 14.77
CA ASP A 111 1.91 -8.32 15.73
C ASP A 111 3.14 -7.65 15.13
N ALA A 112 3.62 -6.58 15.77
CA ALA A 112 4.69 -5.76 15.23
C ALA A 112 6.02 -6.52 15.16
N LEU A 113 6.26 -7.46 16.08
CA LEU A 113 7.47 -8.30 16.07
C LEU A 113 7.47 -9.27 14.89
N SER A 114 6.34 -9.94 14.66
CA SER A 114 6.12 -10.80 13.49
C SER A 114 6.27 -10.01 12.20
N ARG A 115 5.62 -8.84 12.11
CA ARG A 115 5.78 -7.89 10.99
C ARG A 115 7.25 -7.59 10.71
N ASP A 116 8.02 -7.20 11.74
CA ASP A 116 9.44 -6.83 11.57
C ASP A 116 10.29 -8.03 11.15
N ASN A 117 9.98 -9.22 11.66
CA ASN A 117 10.66 -10.46 11.27
C ASN A 117 10.41 -10.78 9.80
N TYR A 118 9.15 -10.79 9.36
CA TYR A 118 8.80 -11.05 7.95
C TYR A 118 9.30 -9.96 7.01
N ALA A 119 9.21 -8.70 7.43
CA ALA A 119 9.73 -7.57 6.66
C ALA A 119 11.24 -7.70 6.43
N ARG A 120 12.00 -8.13 7.45
CA ARG A 120 13.44 -8.37 7.33
C ARG A 120 13.76 -9.61 6.50
N GLU A 121 13.09 -10.72 6.77
CA GLU A 121 13.33 -12.01 6.11
C GLU A 121 13.04 -11.94 4.61
N PHE A 122 11.91 -11.34 4.23
CA PHE A 122 11.44 -11.29 2.85
C PHE A 122 11.62 -9.92 2.19
N ARG A 123 12.27 -8.96 2.86
CA ARG A 123 12.49 -7.57 2.40
C ARG A 123 11.19 -6.88 2.00
N LEU A 124 10.15 -7.04 2.82
CA LEU A 124 8.80 -6.51 2.55
C LEU A 124 8.72 -5.02 2.89
N LEU A 125 8.06 -4.25 2.03
CA LEU A 125 7.67 -2.87 2.28
C LEU A 125 6.32 -2.77 2.99
N CYS A 126 5.40 -3.69 2.69
CA CYS A 126 4.08 -3.71 3.30
C CYS A 126 3.43 -5.09 3.21
N PHE A 127 2.27 -5.22 3.84
CA PHE A 127 1.48 -6.42 3.94
C PHE A 127 0.08 -6.17 3.36
N GLU A 128 -0.49 -7.19 2.72
CA GLU A 128 -1.85 -7.19 2.19
C GLU A 128 -2.38 -8.63 2.11
N MET A 129 -3.63 -8.83 1.68
CA MET A 129 -4.27 -10.14 1.76
C MET A 129 -4.76 -10.72 0.41
N GLU A 130 -4.70 -9.94 -0.67
CA GLU A 130 -5.52 -10.23 -1.85
C GLU A 130 -4.71 -10.57 -3.12
N SER A 131 -3.47 -10.06 -3.25
CA SER A 131 -2.75 -10.07 -4.52
C SER A 131 -2.25 -11.45 -4.92
N ALA A 132 -1.82 -12.28 -3.96
CA ALA A 132 -1.27 -13.61 -4.24
C ALA A 132 -2.22 -14.52 -5.03
N GLY A 133 -3.52 -14.45 -4.75
CA GLY A 133 -4.52 -15.26 -5.44
C GLY A 133 -4.62 -14.89 -6.94
N LEU A 134 -4.43 -13.62 -7.26
CA LEU A 134 -4.59 -13.07 -8.60
C LEU A 134 -3.33 -13.22 -9.46
N MET A 135 -2.16 -12.97 -8.88
CA MET A 135 -0.88 -12.96 -9.58
C MET A 135 -0.50 -14.30 -10.22
N SER A 136 -1.00 -15.41 -9.69
CA SER A 136 -0.77 -16.75 -10.26
C SER A 136 -1.45 -16.98 -11.62
N LYS A 137 -2.44 -16.15 -11.98
CA LYS A 137 -3.34 -16.37 -13.13
C LYS A 137 -3.54 -15.15 -14.01
N LEU A 138 -3.16 -13.97 -13.52
CA LEU A 138 -3.22 -12.72 -14.26
C LEU A 138 -1.88 -11.98 -14.15
N PRO A 139 -1.34 -11.48 -15.27
CA PRO A 139 -0.33 -10.45 -15.23
C PRO A 139 -0.92 -9.21 -14.56
N CYS A 140 -0.53 -8.91 -13.33
CA CYS A 140 -1.06 -7.79 -12.57
C CYS A 140 0.00 -7.07 -11.75
N LEU A 141 -0.32 -5.82 -11.41
CA LEU A 141 0.54 -4.90 -10.66
C LEU A 141 -0.23 -4.45 -9.41
N PRO A 142 0.05 -4.99 -8.22
CA PRO A 142 -0.61 -4.52 -7.02
C PRO A 142 -0.10 -3.13 -6.64
N ILE A 143 -1.04 -2.22 -6.42
CA ILE A 143 -0.79 -0.84 -5.99
C ILE A 143 -1.41 -0.71 -4.60
N ARG A 144 -0.60 -0.30 -3.62
CA ARG A 144 -1.00 -0.19 -2.22
C ARG A 144 -0.62 1.16 -1.65
N GLU A 145 -1.44 1.65 -0.75
CA GLU A 145 -1.11 2.77 0.12
C GLU A 145 -1.14 2.26 1.56
N ILE A 146 -0.34 2.87 2.45
CA ILE A 146 -0.17 2.46 3.83
C ILE A 146 -1.25 3.10 4.70
N CYS A 147 -2.26 2.32 5.04
CA CYS A 147 -3.33 2.75 5.95
C CYS A 147 -3.09 2.39 7.42
N ASP A 148 -2.21 1.42 7.70
CA ASP A 148 -1.81 1.02 9.04
C ASP A 148 -0.38 0.44 9.06
N TYR A 149 0.09 0.09 10.25
CA TYR A 149 1.44 -0.42 10.47
C TYR A 149 1.51 -1.93 10.65
N SER A 150 0.45 -2.67 10.32
CA SER A 150 0.39 -4.13 10.50
C SER A 150 0.81 -4.57 11.91
N ASP A 151 0.38 -3.80 12.91
CA ASP A 151 0.59 -4.03 14.33
C ASP A 151 -0.78 -4.09 15.06
N SER A 152 -0.74 -4.10 16.39
CA SER A 152 -1.94 -4.17 17.20
C SER A 152 -2.73 -2.84 17.23
N HIS A 153 -2.14 -1.74 16.74
CA HIS A 153 -2.70 -0.39 16.82
C HIS A 153 -3.48 -0.04 15.54
N LYS A 154 -4.75 -0.43 15.52
CA LYS A 154 -5.61 -0.17 14.35
C LYS A 154 -5.76 1.34 14.08
N ASN A 155 -5.45 1.75 12.85
CA ASN A 155 -5.66 3.11 12.37
C ASN A 155 -6.69 3.14 11.23
N LYS A 156 -7.97 3.29 11.57
CA LYS A 156 -9.05 3.31 10.56
C LYS A 156 -9.15 4.63 9.80
N HIS A 157 -8.61 5.72 10.34
CA HIS A 157 -8.77 7.06 9.76
C HIS A 157 -8.03 7.24 8.45
N TRP A 158 -6.94 6.50 8.25
CA TRP A 158 -6.11 6.60 7.06
C TRP A 158 -6.61 5.73 5.91
N GLN A 159 -7.53 4.78 6.15
CA GLN A 159 -7.98 3.82 5.12
C GLN A 159 -8.63 4.49 3.91
N GLY A 160 -9.45 5.53 4.11
CA GLY A 160 -10.10 6.22 3.00
C GLY A 160 -9.10 7.03 2.18
N TYR A 161 -8.22 7.81 2.82
CA TYR A 161 -7.14 8.53 2.14
C TYR A 161 -6.19 7.58 1.39
N ALA A 162 -5.86 6.44 2.01
CA ALA A 162 -5.06 5.39 1.40
C ALA A 162 -5.69 4.84 0.12
N ALA A 163 -6.97 4.48 0.19
CA ALA A 163 -7.73 3.98 -0.94
C ALA A 163 -7.82 5.02 -2.06
N ALA A 164 -8.09 6.29 -1.72
CA ALA A 164 -8.14 7.40 -2.68
C ALA A 164 -6.80 7.61 -3.40
N THR A 165 -5.71 7.61 -2.65
CA THR A 165 -4.35 7.80 -3.17
C THR A 165 -3.92 6.63 -4.06
N ALA A 166 -4.17 5.39 -3.65
CA ALA A 166 -3.93 4.21 -4.48
C ALA A 166 -4.74 4.24 -5.79
N ALA A 167 -6.01 4.64 -5.73
CA ALA A 167 -6.87 4.78 -6.90
C ALA A 167 -6.41 5.90 -7.85
N VAL A 168 -5.98 7.04 -7.32
CA VAL A 168 -5.42 8.14 -8.11
C VAL A 168 -4.12 7.73 -8.79
N TYR A 169 -3.24 7.01 -8.09
CA TYR A 169 -2.03 6.47 -8.69
C TYR A 169 -2.39 5.49 -9.82
N ALA A 170 -3.27 4.51 -9.56
CA ALA A 170 -3.67 3.52 -10.55
C ALA A 170 -4.29 4.17 -11.80
N LYS A 171 -5.14 5.18 -11.62
CA LYS A 171 -5.72 5.96 -12.72
C LYS A 171 -4.64 6.71 -13.51
N SER A 172 -3.68 7.32 -12.83
CA SER A 172 -2.57 8.03 -13.48
C SER A 172 -1.66 7.07 -14.26
N LEU A 173 -1.45 5.87 -13.75
CA LEU A 173 -0.72 4.81 -14.44
C LEU A 173 -1.43 4.35 -15.72
N LEU A 174 -2.74 4.08 -15.63
CA LEU A 174 -3.52 3.68 -16.80
C LEU A 174 -3.52 4.74 -17.90
N LYS A 175 -3.44 6.03 -17.55
CA LYS A 175 -3.37 7.13 -18.53
C LYS A 175 -2.05 7.16 -19.32
N VAL A 176 -0.97 6.59 -18.79
CA VAL A 176 0.34 6.59 -19.46
C VAL A 176 0.62 5.29 -20.22
N ILE A 177 -0.24 4.28 -20.07
CA ILE A 177 -0.16 3.00 -20.77
C ILE A 177 -1.00 3.09 -22.07
N PRO A 178 -0.40 2.92 -23.25
CA PRO A 178 -1.14 2.88 -24.51
C PRO A 178 -2.13 1.71 -24.55
N PRO A 179 -3.39 1.90 -24.99
CA PRO A 179 -4.38 0.83 -25.08
C PRO A 179 -3.94 -0.36 -25.93
N GLU A 180 -3.12 -0.13 -26.96
CA GLU A 180 -2.61 -1.14 -27.88
C GLU A 180 -1.77 -2.19 -27.15
N ASN A 181 -1.04 -1.77 -26.13
CA ASN A 181 -0.22 -2.67 -25.31
C ASN A 181 -1.08 -3.62 -24.45
N VAL A 182 -2.31 -3.22 -24.12
CA VAL A 182 -3.25 -4.03 -23.34
C VAL A 182 -3.90 -5.10 -24.23
N LEU A 183 -4.27 -4.75 -25.46
CA LEU A 183 -4.93 -5.67 -26.39
C LEU A 183 -4.07 -6.88 -26.79
N GLN A 184 -2.75 -6.75 -26.68
CA GLN A 184 -1.79 -7.83 -26.99
C GLN A 184 -1.54 -8.77 -25.78
N THR A 185 -2.05 -8.43 -24.60
CA THR A 185 -1.83 -9.21 -23.38
C THR A 185 -2.70 -10.46 -23.36
N ARG A 186 -2.10 -11.64 -23.24
CA ARG A 186 -2.83 -12.89 -23.05
C ARG A 186 -3.31 -13.00 -21.61
N ILE A 187 -4.63 -12.99 -21.44
CA ILE A 187 -5.28 -13.27 -20.17
C ILE A 187 -5.68 -14.75 -20.16
N THR A 188 -5.14 -15.51 -19.22
CA THR A 188 -5.47 -16.95 -19.05
C THR A 188 -6.68 -17.19 -18.16
N MET A 189 -7.13 -16.16 -17.42
CA MET A 189 -8.29 -16.23 -16.54
C MET A 189 -9.58 -15.96 -17.32
N ASP A 190 -10.57 -16.84 -17.20
CA ASP A 190 -11.89 -16.57 -17.77
C ASP A 190 -12.71 -15.55 -16.95
N LYS A 191 -13.79 -15.06 -17.55
CA LYS A 191 -14.67 -14.07 -16.93
C LYS A 191 -15.26 -14.55 -15.60
N THR A 192 -15.69 -15.81 -15.53
CA THR A 192 -16.34 -16.38 -14.33
C THR A 192 -15.36 -16.46 -13.17
N GLU A 193 -14.12 -16.85 -13.45
CA GLU A 193 -13.04 -16.88 -12.48
C GLU A 193 -12.64 -15.48 -12.02
N LEU A 194 -12.56 -14.52 -12.93
CA LEU A 194 -12.31 -13.12 -12.57
C LEU A 194 -13.40 -12.57 -11.65
N GLU A 195 -14.67 -12.78 -12.01
CA GLU A 195 -15.79 -12.37 -11.19
C GLU A 195 -15.78 -13.02 -9.80
N ARG A 196 -15.38 -14.29 -9.70
CA ARG A 196 -15.21 -14.99 -8.42
C ARG A 196 -14.14 -14.32 -7.57
N HIS A 197 -13.00 -13.97 -8.16
CA HIS A 197 -11.93 -13.25 -7.44
C HIS A 197 -12.40 -11.87 -6.98
N ILE A 198 -13.04 -11.09 -7.85
CA ILE A 198 -13.59 -9.77 -7.50
C ILE A 198 -14.57 -9.88 -6.32
N ARG A 199 -15.48 -10.86 -6.35
CA ARG A 199 -16.41 -11.12 -5.24
C ARG A 199 -15.70 -11.55 -3.95
N SER A 200 -14.58 -12.27 -4.05
CA SER A 200 -13.77 -12.59 -2.86
C SER A 200 -13.14 -11.35 -2.26
N ILE A 201 -12.46 -10.54 -3.09
CA ILE A 201 -11.81 -9.29 -2.68
C ILE A 201 -12.82 -8.35 -2.01
N ILE A 202 -14.02 -8.20 -2.59
CA ILE A 202 -15.08 -7.36 -2.00
C ILE A 202 -15.46 -7.86 -0.59
N ARG A 203 -15.60 -9.19 -0.40
CA ARG A 203 -15.91 -9.77 0.92
C ARG A 203 -14.78 -9.56 1.91
N ASP A 204 -13.53 -9.71 1.50
CA ASP A 204 -12.37 -9.55 2.38
C ASP A 204 -12.19 -8.08 2.79
N VAL A 205 -12.38 -7.13 1.87
CA VAL A 205 -12.46 -5.68 2.17
C VAL A 205 -13.57 -5.38 3.18
N GLN A 206 -14.76 -5.98 3.00
CA GLN A 206 -15.86 -5.83 3.96
C GLN A 206 -15.55 -6.42 5.34
N ARG A 207 -14.83 -7.54 5.42
CA ARG A 207 -14.37 -8.12 6.68
C ARG A 207 -13.36 -7.23 7.39
N VAL A 208 -12.41 -6.64 6.67
CA VAL A 208 -11.46 -5.67 7.25
C VAL A 208 -12.20 -4.45 7.79
N ALA A 209 -13.21 -3.95 7.08
CA ALA A 209 -14.03 -2.84 7.54
C ALA A 209 -14.84 -3.16 8.82
N THR A 210 -15.38 -4.38 8.90
CA THR A 210 -16.34 -4.81 9.95
C THR A 210 -15.71 -5.54 11.15
N SER A 211 -14.49 -6.06 11.03
CA SER A 211 -13.87 -6.88 12.07
C SER A 211 -13.55 -6.10 13.35
N ARG A 212 -14.39 -6.32 14.38
CA ARG A 212 -13.97 -6.41 15.78
C ARG A 212 -13.13 -7.69 15.97
N SER A 213 -12.15 -7.60 16.88
CA SER A 213 -11.24 -8.65 17.35
C SER A 213 -11.71 -10.10 17.09
N VAL A 214 -10.94 -10.82 16.29
CA VAL A 214 -10.83 -12.28 16.41
C VAL A 214 -9.34 -12.57 16.54
N ASP A 215 -8.98 -13.10 17.70
CA ASP A 215 -7.70 -13.77 17.97
C ASP A 215 -7.80 -15.16 17.35
N GLU A 216 -6.94 -15.44 16.37
CA GLU A 216 -6.64 -16.81 15.99
C GLU A 216 -5.13 -16.92 15.81
N ASP A 217 -4.52 -17.77 16.64
CA ASP A 217 -3.15 -18.29 16.53
C ASP A 217 -2.99 -19.14 15.26
N SER A 218 -3.14 -18.51 14.11
CA SER A 218 -2.87 -19.10 12.81
C SER A 218 -1.47 -18.69 12.37
N GLN A 219 -0.60 -19.66 12.09
CA GLN A 219 0.70 -19.38 11.47
C GLN A 219 0.48 -18.59 10.17
N ILE A 220 0.98 -17.35 10.12
CA ILE A 220 0.91 -16.52 8.92
C ILE A 220 1.74 -17.20 7.81
N ARG A 221 1.07 -17.75 6.81
CA ARG A 221 1.73 -18.27 5.60
C ARG A 221 1.75 -17.20 4.54
N PHE A 222 2.94 -16.68 4.24
CA PHE A 222 3.14 -15.84 3.06
C PHE A 222 3.20 -16.69 1.81
N LYS A 223 2.41 -16.35 0.81
CA LYS A 223 2.58 -16.90 -0.55
C LYS A 223 3.63 -16.03 -1.24
N GLN A 224 4.88 -16.49 -1.22
CA GLN A 224 5.99 -15.81 -1.87
C GLN A 224 5.95 -16.04 -3.38
N PHE A 225 6.03 -14.96 -4.15
CA PHE A 225 6.33 -15.02 -5.58
C PHE A 225 7.73 -14.43 -5.80
N ARG A 226 8.52 -15.05 -6.67
CA ARG A 226 9.91 -14.63 -6.95
C ARG A 226 9.93 -13.17 -7.42
N THR A 227 10.91 -12.40 -6.98
CA THR A 227 11.12 -11.01 -7.44
C THR A 227 12.41 -10.92 -8.25
N ILE A 228 12.39 -10.13 -9.32
CA ILE A 228 13.61 -9.61 -9.95
C ILE A 228 14.19 -8.54 -9.02
N GLN A 229 15.51 -8.52 -8.88
CA GLN A 229 16.23 -7.49 -8.12
C GLN A 229 15.75 -6.08 -8.54
N PRO A 230 15.57 -5.13 -7.61
CA PRO A 230 15.33 -3.75 -7.99
C PRO A 230 16.46 -3.30 -8.92
N ILE A 231 16.11 -2.77 -10.10
CA ILE A 231 17.08 -2.02 -10.90
C ILE A 231 17.29 -0.72 -10.12
N THR A 232 18.46 -0.62 -9.49
CA THR A 232 18.99 0.62 -8.94
C THR A 232 18.93 1.66 -10.05
N VAL A 233 17.98 2.60 -9.98
CA VAL A 233 18.18 3.88 -10.65
C VAL A 233 19.39 4.45 -9.94
N ALA A 234 20.51 4.53 -10.65
CA ALA A 234 21.77 5.01 -10.12
C ALA A 234 21.50 6.23 -9.24
N GLU A 235 21.94 6.17 -7.99
CA GLU A 235 21.98 7.32 -7.11
C GLU A 235 22.76 8.42 -7.85
N THR A 236 22.05 9.34 -8.48
CA THR A 236 22.62 10.61 -8.89
C THR A 236 22.86 11.41 -7.62
N GLY A 237 23.97 11.10 -6.95
CA GLY A 237 24.92 12.07 -6.43
C GLY A 237 24.39 13.25 -5.62
N ILE A 238 23.40 13.07 -4.75
CA ILE A 238 23.14 14.03 -3.66
C ILE A 238 23.45 13.34 -2.34
N SER A 239 24.69 13.53 -1.92
CA SER A 239 25.21 13.22 -0.60
C SER A 239 24.24 13.69 0.50
N LYS A 240 23.72 12.76 1.29
CA LYS A 240 23.12 13.07 2.60
C LYS A 240 24.24 13.52 3.55
N PRO A 241 24.18 14.70 4.18
CA PRO A 241 24.95 14.95 5.39
C PRO A 241 24.32 14.17 6.54
N GLY A 242 25.18 13.55 7.34
CA GLY A 242 24.84 12.56 8.35
C GLY A 242 24.23 13.11 9.64
N THR A 243 23.75 12.11 10.41
CA THR A 243 23.36 12.09 11.83
C THR A 243 22.25 13.01 12.28
#